data_AF-A0A1Y1MAR9-F1
#
_entry.id   AF-A0A1Y1MAR9-F1
#
_cell.length_a   1.000
_cell.length_b   1.000
_cell.length_c   1.000
_cell.angle_alpha   90.00
_cell.angle_beta   90.00
_cell.angle_gamma   90.00
#
_symmetry.space_group_name_H-M   'P 1'
#
loop_
_entity.id
_entity.type
_entity.pdbx_description
1 polymer ?
#
loop_
_entity_poly.entity_id
_entity_poly.type
_entity_poly.pdbx_seq_one_letter_code
_entity_poly.pdbx_strand_id
1 'polypeptide(L)'
;FIQYIAAVAIVEAIQSYGVGYENLPIKLKWPNDIYALDPTKPASSKTYVKIGGILSQCGYCDGSYQIVLGIGINAINPRPTTSISDLLPANASPLHLESLLARIVTRLESIHAQFRREGFSENLERRYYRHWLHTGQAISLEAEGGVRA
;
A
#
# COMPACT_ATOMS: atom_id res chain seq x y z
N PHE A 1 13.18 0.64 -5.36
CA PHE A 1 12.39 1.87 -5.12
C PHE A 1 10.98 1.83 -5.68
N ILE A 2 10.73 1.26 -6.87
CA ILE A 2 9.38 1.23 -7.47
C ILE A 2 8.31 0.65 -6.53
N GLN A 3 8.64 -0.37 -5.75
CA GLN A 3 7.73 -0.91 -4.74
C GLN A 3 7.29 0.12 -3.68
N TYR A 4 8.20 0.96 -3.18
CA TYR A 4 7.87 2.04 -2.25
C TYR A 4 6.98 3.11 -2.89
N ILE A 5 7.28 3.45 -4.15
CA ILE A 5 6.47 4.39 -4.95
C ILE A 5 5.05 3.84 -5.12
N ALA A 6 4.91 2.56 -5.45
CA ALA A 6 3.63 1.88 -5.58
C ALA A 6 2.87 1.84 -4.24
N ALA A 7 3.57 1.55 -3.14
CA ALA A 7 2.96 1.51 -1.82
C ALA A 7 2.36 2.86 -1.42
N VAL A 8 3.11 3.96 -1.59
CA VAL A 8 2.61 5.32 -1.32
C VAL A 8 1.45 5.67 -2.26
N ALA A 9 1.59 5.38 -3.56
CA ALA A 9 0.56 5.66 -4.55
C ALA A 9 -0.77 5.00 -4.22
N ILE A 10 -0.74 3.73 -3.79
CA ILE A 10 -1.96 2.98 -3.45
C ILE A 10 -2.66 3.59 -2.24
N VAL A 11 -1.93 3.82 -1.14
CA VAL A 11 -2.56 4.33 0.09
C VAL A 11 -3.12 5.73 -0.13
N GLU A 12 -2.39 6.60 -0.81
CA GLU A 12 -2.89 7.95 -1.12
C GLU A 12 -4.03 7.95 -2.13
N ALA A 13 -4.03 7.04 -3.11
CA ALA A 13 -5.15 6.89 -4.05
C ALA A 13 -6.42 6.41 -3.34
N ILE A 14 -6.30 5.57 -2.30
CA ILE A 14 -7.45 5.17 -1.49
C ILE A 14 -7.91 6.33 -0.62
N GLN A 15 -7.00 6.96 0.13
CA GLN A 15 -7.37 8.00 1.10
C GLN A 15 -7.86 9.30 0.47
N SER A 16 -7.50 9.56 -0.79
CA SER A 16 -8.06 10.71 -1.53
C SER A 16 -9.29 10.36 -2.37
N TYR A 17 -9.79 9.11 -2.32
CA TYR A 17 -10.85 8.63 -3.21
C TYR A 17 -12.12 9.49 -3.15
N GLY A 18 -12.54 9.87 -1.94
CA GLY A 18 -13.67 10.76 -1.71
C GLY A 18 -13.93 10.94 -0.22
N VAL A 19 -15.03 11.63 0.10
CA VAL A 19 -15.43 11.91 1.48
C VAL A 19 -15.65 10.60 2.24
N GLY A 20 -14.97 10.46 3.38
CA GLY A 20 -15.03 9.27 4.24
C GLY A 20 -13.86 8.30 4.05
N TYR A 21 -12.99 8.53 3.06
CA TYR A 21 -11.83 7.67 2.80
C TYR A 21 -10.53 8.18 3.46
N GLU A 22 -10.47 9.45 3.84
CA GLU A 22 -9.26 10.15 4.25
C GLU A 22 -8.60 9.54 5.50
N ASN A 23 -9.43 8.97 6.37
CA ASN A 23 -9.03 8.42 7.66
C ASN A 23 -9.07 6.89 7.71
N LEU A 24 -9.20 6.21 6.56
CA LEU A 24 -9.18 4.75 6.54
C LEU A 24 -7.87 4.24 7.16
N PRO A 25 -7.94 3.25 8.08
CA PRO A 25 -6.80 2.82 8.89
C PRO A 25 -5.88 1.86 8.12
N ILE A 26 -5.41 2.30 6.95
CA ILE A 26 -4.56 1.55 6.04
C ILE A 26 -3.09 1.87 6.34
N LYS A 27 -2.26 0.83 6.41
CA LYS A 27 -0.86 0.87 6.79
C LYS A 27 0.00 0.02 5.86
N LEU A 28 1.28 0.37 5.77
CA LEU A 28 2.30 -0.31 4.99
C LEU A 28 3.09 -1.23 5.93
N LYS A 29 3.00 -2.53 5.67
CA LYS A 29 3.86 -3.53 6.29
C LYS A 29 5.02 -3.81 5.34
N TRP A 30 6.20 -3.33 5.71
CA TRP A 30 7.42 -3.58 4.94
C TRP A 30 7.67 -5.09 4.75
N PRO A 31 8.19 -5.51 3.58
CA PRO A 31 8.58 -4.67 2.44
C PRO A 31 7.48 -4.41 1.41
N ASN A 32 6.39 -5.18 1.45
CA ASN A 32 5.59 -5.39 0.24
C ASN A 32 4.07 -5.44 0.46
N ASP A 33 3.60 -5.26 1.69
CA ASP A 33 2.21 -5.54 2.01
C ASP A 33 1.43 -4.32 2.48
N ILE A 34 0.13 -4.34 2.17
CA ILE A 34 -0.83 -3.33 2.58
C ILE A 34 -1.79 -3.98 3.58
N TYR A 35 -1.91 -3.34 4.74
CA TYR A 35 -2.69 -3.83 5.86
C TYR A 35 -3.76 -2.80 6.23
N ALA A 36 -4.88 -3.26 6.76
CA ALA A 36 -5.90 -2.42 7.37
C ALA A 36 -6.26 -2.92 8.77
N LEU A 37 -6.71 -2.02 9.63
CA LEU A 37 -7.30 -2.40 10.90
C LEU A 37 -8.58 -3.21 10.64
N ASP A 38 -8.66 -4.42 11.18
CA ASP A 38 -9.79 -5.33 11.02
C ASP A 38 -11.02 -4.78 11.76
N PRO A 39 -12.10 -4.40 11.07
CA PRO A 39 -13.29 -3.82 11.69
C PRO A 39 -14.10 -4.87 12.49
N THR A 40 -13.83 -6.16 12.32
CA THR A 40 -14.52 -7.25 13.02
C THR A 40 -13.94 -7.51 14.41
N LYS A 41 -12.78 -6.94 14.73
CA LYS A 41 -12.10 -7.15 16.02
C LYS A 41 -12.43 -6.04 17.02
N PRO A 42 -12.42 -6.34 18.33
CA PRO A 42 -12.67 -5.34 19.36
C PRO A 42 -11.66 -4.19 19.28
N ALA A 43 -12.12 -2.96 19.51
CA ALA A 43 -11.25 -1.77 19.51
C ALA A 43 -10.14 -1.82 20.58
N SER A 44 -10.30 -2.64 21.62
CA SER A 44 -9.29 -2.91 22.65
C SER A 44 -8.08 -3.69 22.12
N SER A 45 -8.21 -4.38 20.98
CA SER A 45 -7.14 -5.14 20.34
C SER A 45 -6.99 -4.71 18.89
N LYS A 46 -6.04 -3.81 18.62
CA LYS A 46 -5.74 -3.33 17.27
C LYS A 46 -5.11 -4.44 16.44
N THR A 47 -5.95 -5.20 15.72
CA THR A 47 -5.53 -6.27 14.84
C THR A 47 -5.51 -5.77 13.40
N TYR A 48 -4.36 -5.87 12.74
CA TYR A 48 -4.22 -5.51 11.34
C TYR A 48 -4.24 -6.76 10.47
N VAL A 49 -4.99 -6.71 9.38
CA VAL A 49 -5.12 -7.81 8.40
C VAL A 49 -4.63 -7.36 7.03
N LYS A 50 -4.06 -8.29 6.27
CA LYS A 50 -3.56 -8.02 4.93
C LYS A 50 -4.73 -7.78 3.98
N ILE A 51 -4.70 -6.64 3.29
CA ILE A 51 -5.68 -6.26 2.27
C ILE A 51 -5.05 -6.10 0.89
N GLY A 52 -3.74 -6.17 0.77
CA GLY A 52 -3.05 -6.09 -0.52
C GLY A 52 -1.58 -6.44 -0.44
N GLY A 53 -0.98 -6.58 -1.62
CA GLY A 53 0.43 -6.92 -1.79
C GLY A 53 0.99 -6.35 -3.09
N ILE A 54 2.28 -6.04 -3.06
CA ILE A 54 3.03 -5.45 -4.17
C ILE A 54 4.20 -6.36 -4.48
N LEU A 55 4.25 -6.89 -5.69
CA LEU A 55 5.37 -7.69 -6.19
C LEU A 55 6.06 -6.92 -7.30
N SER A 56 7.38 -6.73 -7.19
CA SER A 56 8.19 -6.06 -8.21
C SER A 56 9.27 -7.03 -8.66
N GLN A 57 9.20 -7.48 -9.92
CA GLN A 57 10.24 -8.27 -10.54
C GLN A 57 11.03 -7.39 -11.51
N CYS A 58 12.36 -7.41 -11.40
CA CYS A 58 13.25 -6.62 -12.25
C CYS A 58 14.10 -7.55 -13.10
N GLY A 59 14.14 -7.30 -14.41
CA GLY A 59 15.07 -7.93 -15.34
C GLY A 59 15.97 -6.87 -15.96
N TYR A 60 17.19 -7.26 -16.32
CA TYR A 60 18.11 -6.39 -17.06
C TYR A 60 18.39 -7.01 -18.43
N CYS A 61 18.16 -6.24 -19.49
CA CYS A 61 18.43 -6.64 -20.86
C CYS A 61 18.84 -5.43 -21.69
N ASP A 62 19.90 -5.58 -22.47
CA ASP A 62 20.39 -4.59 -23.44
C ASP A 62 20.49 -3.16 -22.88
N GLY A 63 21.23 -2.98 -21.79
CA GLY A 63 21.43 -1.64 -21.20
C GLY A 63 20.24 -1.11 -20.40
N SER A 64 19.12 -1.84 -20.33
CA SER A 64 17.88 -1.36 -19.72
C SER A 64 17.37 -2.27 -18.61
N TYR A 65 16.86 -1.66 -17.54
CA TYR A 65 16.10 -2.37 -16.51
C TYR A 65 14.61 -2.36 -16.88
N GLN A 66 14.00 -3.52 -16.88
CA GLN A 66 12.58 -3.72 -17.06
C GLN A 66 11.96 -4.18 -15.74
N ILE A 67 10.89 -3.53 -15.32
CA ILE A 67 10.21 -3.84 -14.06
C ILE A 67 8.78 -4.26 -14.34
N VAL A 68 8.43 -5.46 -13.91
CA VAL A 68 7.05 -5.94 -13.85
C VAL A 68 6.54 -5.71 -12.44
N LEU A 69 5.54 -4.83 -12.32
CA LEU A 69 4.92 -4.47 -11.05
C LEU A 69 3.53 -5.11 -10.95
N GLY A 70 3.39 -6.13 -10.11
CA GLY A 70 2.13 -6.72 -9.72
C GLY A 70 1.56 -6.04 -8.48
N ILE A 71 0.30 -5.60 -8.55
CA ILE A 71 -0.44 -5.02 -7.41
C ILE A 71 -1.73 -5.82 -7.23
N GLY A 72 -1.89 -6.45 -6.07
CA GLY A 72 -3.13 -7.09 -5.66
C GLY A 72 -3.76 -6.32 -4.50
N ILE A 73 -5.05 -5.99 -4.61
CA ILE A 73 -5.79 -5.26 -3.56
C ILE A 73 -7.18 -5.89 -3.42
N ASN A 74 -7.56 -6.18 -2.18
CA ASN A 74 -8.93 -6.54 -1.82
C ASN A 74 -9.77 -5.25 -1.77
N ALA A 75 -10.51 -4.98 -2.84
CA ALA A 75 -11.23 -3.72 -3.00
C ALA A 75 -12.71 -3.83 -2.56
N ILE A 76 -13.48 -4.66 -3.26
CA ILE A 76 -14.94 -4.84 -3.05
C ILE A 76 -15.34 -6.31 -2.81
N ASN A 77 -14.37 -7.20 -2.68
CA ASN A 77 -14.62 -8.62 -2.49
C ASN A 77 -15.11 -8.90 -1.05
N PRO A 78 -16.19 -9.66 -0.85
CA PRO A 78 -16.75 -9.90 0.49
C PRO A 78 -16.00 -10.98 1.29
N ARG A 79 -15.12 -11.76 0.65
CA ARG A 79 -14.39 -12.90 1.22
C ARG A 79 -13.02 -13.04 0.52
N PRO A 80 -12.04 -13.79 1.08
CA PRO A 80 -12.04 -14.43 2.41
C PRO A 80 -11.59 -13.52 3.56
N THR A 81 -11.15 -12.29 3.28
CA THR A 81 -10.64 -11.33 4.26
C THR A 81 -11.14 -9.93 3.95
N THR A 82 -10.87 -8.99 4.85
CA THR A 82 -11.22 -7.56 4.74
C THR A 82 -10.79 -6.95 3.41
N SER A 83 -11.69 -6.14 2.86
CA SER A 83 -11.55 -5.32 1.68
C SER A 83 -11.65 -3.83 2.03
N ILE A 84 -11.30 -2.94 1.10
CA ILE A 84 -11.49 -1.50 1.30
C ILE A 84 -12.97 -1.16 1.57
N SER A 85 -13.90 -1.83 0.87
CA SER A 85 -15.33 -1.60 1.03
C SER A 85 -15.86 -1.91 2.44
N ASP A 86 -15.22 -2.86 3.15
CA ASP A 86 -15.59 -3.22 4.53
C ASP A 86 -15.20 -2.14 5.55
N LEU A 87 -14.31 -1.22 5.16
CA LEU A 87 -13.80 -0.16 6.03
C LEU A 87 -14.59 1.15 5.87
N LEU A 88 -15.49 1.22 4.89
CA LEU A 88 -16.17 2.46 4.55
C LEU A 88 -17.20 2.86 5.62
N PRO A 89 -17.27 4.15 5.98
CA PRO A 89 -18.36 4.64 6.82
C PRO A 89 -19.68 4.60 6.04
N ALA A 90 -20.80 4.53 6.77
CA ALA A 90 -22.13 4.36 6.17
C ALA A 90 -22.55 5.44 5.16
N ASN A 91 -21.95 6.64 5.25
CA ASN A 91 -22.21 7.78 4.37
C ASN A 91 -21.19 7.96 3.24
N ALA A 92 -20.16 7.11 3.15
CA ALA A 92 -19.20 7.19 2.05
C ALA A 92 -19.82 6.69 0.74
N SER A 93 -19.43 7.32 -0.36
CA SER A 93 -19.79 6.82 -1.69
C SER A 93 -19.14 5.45 -1.92
N PRO A 94 -19.86 4.49 -2.54
CA PRO A 94 -19.30 3.19 -2.86
C PRO A 94 -18.02 3.26 -3.70
N LEU A 95 -17.14 2.30 -3.48
CA LEU A 95 -15.90 2.14 -4.23
C LEU A 95 -16.19 1.50 -5.59
N HIS A 96 -15.73 2.14 -6.66
CA HIS A 96 -15.76 1.59 -8.03
C HIS A 96 -14.35 1.19 -8.45
N LEU A 97 -14.20 0.01 -9.03
CA LEU A 97 -12.89 -0.56 -9.36
C LEU A 97 -12.15 0.27 -10.41
N GLU A 98 -12.87 0.77 -11.41
CA GLU A 98 -12.34 1.59 -12.50
C GLU A 98 -11.81 2.92 -11.96
N SER A 99 -12.56 3.55 -11.04
CA SER A 99 -12.15 4.79 -10.38
C SER A 99 -10.93 4.55 -9.48
N LEU A 100 -10.92 3.46 -8.72
CA LEU A 100 -9.76 3.11 -7.89
C LEU A 100 -8.52 2.87 -8.74
N LEU A 101 -8.63 2.07 -9.80
CA LEU A 101 -7.54 1.77 -10.72
C LEU A 101 -6.99 3.04 -11.36
N ALA A 102 -7.85 3.88 -11.92
CA ALA A 102 -7.45 5.14 -12.54
C ALA A 102 -6.68 6.00 -11.53
N ARG A 103 -7.19 6.14 -10.31
CA ARG A 103 -6.53 6.92 -9.25
C ARG A 103 -5.16 6.35 -8.87
N ILE A 104 -5.05 5.04 -8.70
CA ILE A 104 -3.77 4.37 -8.38
C ILE A 104 -2.75 4.63 -9.48
N VAL A 105 -3.12 4.40 -10.74
CA VAL A 105 -2.19 4.58 -11.88
C VAL A 105 -1.77 6.05 -12.02
N THR A 106 -2.70 6.99 -11.92
CA THR A 106 -2.35 8.42 -11.99
C THR A 106 -1.46 8.85 -10.82
N ARG A 107 -1.70 8.36 -9.60
CA ARG A 107 -0.83 8.67 -8.46
C ARG A 107 0.55 8.02 -8.63
N LEU A 108 0.60 6.77 -9.09
CA LEU A 108 1.84 6.06 -9.37
C LEU A 108 2.70 6.83 -10.37
N GLU A 109 2.11 7.24 -11.49
CA GLU A 109 2.80 8.04 -12.53
C GLU A 109 3.31 9.37 -11.96
N SER A 110 2.48 10.09 -11.22
CA SER A 110 2.86 11.37 -10.61
C SER A 110 4.04 11.24 -9.65
N ILE A 111 4.03 10.23 -8.78
CA ILE A 111 5.10 10.01 -7.79
C ILE A 111 6.35 9.46 -8.48
N HIS A 112 6.20 8.59 -9.47
CA HIS A 112 7.31 8.09 -10.26
C HIS A 112 7.99 9.23 -11.03
N ALA A 113 7.24 10.15 -11.63
CA ALA A 113 7.78 11.32 -12.29
C ALA A 113 8.55 12.23 -11.30
N GLN A 114 8.06 12.39 -10.07
CA GLN A 114 8.78 13.09 -9.01
C GLN A 114 10.09 12.37 -8.65
N PHE A 115 10.02 11.06 -8.41
CA PHE A 115 11.18 10.22 -8.10
C PHE A 115 12.26 10.28 -9.20
N ARG A 116 11.88 10.32 -10.47
CA ARG A 116 12.83 10.46 -11.58
C ARG A 116 13.62 11.77 -11.55
N ARG A 117 13.08 12.83 -10.95
CA ARG A 117 13.74 14.14 -10.82
C ARG A 117 14.50 14.28 -9.51
N GLU A 118 13.93 13.78 -8.42
CA GLU A 118 14.37 14.07 -7.05
C GLU A 118 14.97 12.84 -6.34
N GLY A 119 14.92 11.66 -6.96
CA GLY A 119 15.27 10.40 -6.31
C GLY A 119 14.32 10.04 -5.17
N PHE A 120 14.79 9.23 -4.22
CA PHE A 120 14.07 8.93 -2.98
C PHE A 120 14.23 10.10 -2.00
N SER A 121 13.52 11.20 -2.29
CA SER A 121 13.63 12.43 -1.50
C SER A 121 13.05 12.28 -0.10
N GLU A 122 13.46 13.18 0.81
CA GLU A 122 12.91 13.24 2.19
C GLU A 122 11.38 13.38 2.19
N ASN A 123 10.80 14.04 1.18
CA ASN A 123 9.36 14.13 1.02
C ASN A 123 8.72 12.76 0.77
N LEU A 124 9.28 11.97 -0.15
CA LEU A 124 8.78 10.63 -0.47
C LEU A 124 8.98 9.67 0.70
N GLU A 125 10.13 9.75 1.37
CA GLU A 125 10.43 8.99 2.58
C GLU A 125 9.41 9.29 3.70
N ARG A 126 9.13 10.58 3.96
CA ARG A 126 8.15 11.00 4.97
C ARG A 126 6.75 10.49 4.65
N ARG A 127 6.33 10.52 3.38
CA ARG A 127 5.04 9.98 2.95
C ARG A 127 4.96 8.47 3.18
N TYR A 128 6.03 7.74 2.88
CA TYR A 128 6.09 6.31 3.18
C TYR A 128 5.98 6.03 4.68
N TYR A 129 6.77 6.72 5.51
CA TYR A 129 6.76 6.51 6.97
C TYR A 129 5.47 6.97 7.66
N ARG A 130 4.74 7.95 7.10
CA ARG A 130 3.40 8.33 7.60
C ARG A 130 2.44 7.12 7.66
N HIS A 131 2.61 6.17 6.74
CA HIS A 131 1.78 4.97 6.65
C HIS A 131 2.45 3.72 7.25
N TRP A 132 3.63 3.84 7.87
CA TRP A 132 4.37 2.71 8.45
C TRP A 132 3.58 1.99 9.55
N LEU A 133 3.54 0.65 9.48
CA LEU A 133 2.84 -0.18 10.47
C LEU A 133 3.68 -0.47 11.71
N HIS A 134 5.00 -0.59 11.56
CA HIS A 134 5.86 -1.26 12.55
C HIS A 134 6.41 -0.33 13.65
N THR A 135 5.89 0.88 13.82
CA THR A 135 6.40 1.82 14.84
C THR A 135 6.24 1.20 16.23
N GLY A 136 7.36 1.06 16.95
CA GLY A 136 7.36 0.51 18.31
C GLY A 136 7.13 -1.00 18.40
N GLN A 137 7.23 -1.74 17.29
CA GLN A 137 7.06 -3.18 17.25
C GLN A 137 8.40 -3.90 17.13
N ALA A 138 8.56 -5.02 17.84
CA ALA A 138 9.67 -5.95 17.60
C ALA A 138 9.38 -6.73 16.31
N ILE A 139 10.23 -6.56 15.29
CA ILE A 139 10.11 -7.23 14.00
C ILE A 139 11.18 -8.32 13.86
N SER A 140 10.80 -9.46 13.29
CA SER A 140 11.75 -10.51 12.89
C SER A 140 12.03 -10.39 11.40
N LEU A 141 13.31 -10.38 11.03
CA LEU A 141 13.74 -10.39 9.64
C LEU A 141 14.13 -11.82 9.27
N GLU A 142 13.42 -12.40 8.31
CA GLU A 142 13.82 -13.65 7.69
C GLU A 142 14.74 -13.34 6.51
N ALA A 143 16.00 -13.77 6.59
CA ALA A 143 16.91 -13.76 5.45
C ALA A 143 16.80 -15.10 4.71
N GLU A 144 16.77 -15.07 3.38
CA GLU A 144 17.02 -16.28 2.58
C GLU A 144 18.41 -16.83 2.94
N GLY A 145 18.46 -18.07 3.43
CA GLY A 145 19.70 -18.73 3.83
C GLY A 145 20.01 -18.77 5.34
N GLY A 146 19.08 -18.37 6.22
CA GLY A 146 19.21 -18.64 7.66
C GLY A 146 20.21 -17.76 8.42
N VAL A 147 20.61 -16.63 7.86
CA VAL A 147 21.38 -15.62 8.60
C VAL A 147 20.42 -14.77 9.41
N ARG A 148 20.39 -14.99 10.72
CA ARG A 148 19.71 -14.11 11.68
C ARG A 148 20.59 -12.87 11.89
N ALA A 149 19.98 -11.68 11.84
CA ALA A 149 20.59 -10.43 12.28
C ALA A 149 20.68 -10.38 13.81
#